data_AF-A0A2T2P2R5-F1
#
_entry.id   AF-A0A2T2P2R5-F1
#
_cell.length_a   1.000
_cell.length_b   1.000
_cell.length_c   1.000
_cell.angle_alpha   90.00
_cell.angle_beta   90.00
_cell.angle_gamma   90.00
#
_symmetry.space_group_name_H-M   'P 1'
#
loop_
_entity.id
_entity.type
_entity.pdbx_description
1 polymer ?
#
loop_
_entity_poly.entity_id
_entity_poly.type
_entity_poly.pdbx_seq_one_letter_code
_entity_poly.pdbx_strand_id
1 'polypeptide(L)'
;MPLSISAFQTPANLSQATLENMTSMHMLDDSWTVGTKYGSFDLQYEHAVVATHVRGRNWVQFDVLGIHMMHGHNQGKYFLDKQGQRMVQVLLREEPDSRALHIEEVQVVEREGKAKPFKMQCGKYAIVKTEYNPLEWDFYGKLGTVSRVWHLLAWKLHEYIMQIGFASILVVGFIRWRFYQAQKRELAADRAWEADLEAAALVYDYEDSPPDYDEATQHDAEKDDEPENRT
;
A
#
# COMPACT_ATOMS: atom_id res chain seq x y z
N MET A 1 -10.80 -14.16 7.17
CA MET A 1 -11.76 -13.94 6.07
C MET A 1 -11.66 -15.14 5.13
N PRO A 2 -12.75 -15.54 4.46
CA PRO A 2 -12.65 -16.41 3.29
C PRO A 2 -11.74 -15.75 2.25
N LEU A 3 -11.03 -16.55 1.46
CA LEU A 3 -10.17 -16.04 0.39
C LEU A 3 -11.02 -15.31 -0.65
N SER A 4 -10.64 -14.10 -1.05
CA SER A 4 -11.27 -13.49 -2.24
C SER A 4 -10.77 -14.26 -3.45
N ILE A 5 -11.68 -14.90 -4.20
CA ILE A 5 -11.34 -15.63 -5.43
C ILE A 5 -12.01 -14.91 -6.58
N SER A 6 -11.18 -14.36 -7.46
CA SER A 6 -11.58 -13.67 -8.68
C SER A 6 -11.41 -14.60 -9.88
N ALA A 7 -12.31 -14.50 -10.85
CA ALA A 7 -12.14 -15.14 -12.14
C ALA A 7 -11.77 -14.11 -13.21
N PHE A 8 -10.89 -14.52 -14.12
CA PHE A 8 -10.50 -13.73 -15.29
C PHE A 8 -11.00 -14.44 -16.55
N GLN A 9 -11.60 -13.69 -17.46
CA GLN A 9 -11.95 -14.23 -18.76
C GLN A 9 -10.71 -14.29 -19.65
N THR A 10 -10.34 -15.49 -20.08
CA THR A 10 -9.22 -15.73 -21.00
C THR A 10 -9.73 -16.18 -22.37
N PRO A 11 -9.01 -15.88 -23.46
CA PRO A 11 -9.29 -16.48 -24.77
C PRO A 11 -9.17 -18.00 -24.72
N ALA A 12 -10.04 -18.71 -25.44
CA ALA A 12 -10.04 -20.17 -25.46
C ALA A 12 -8.74 -20.79 -26.02
N ASN A 13 -7.99 -20.03 -26.83
CA ASN A 13 -6.75 -20.48 -27.46
C ASN A 13 -5.48 -20.02 -26.70
N LEU A 14 -5.57 -19.89 -25.38
CA LEU A 14 -4.44 -19.47 -24.57
C LEU A 14 -3.42 -20.61 -24.42
N SER A 15 -2.17 -20.39 -24.84
CA SER A 15 -1.09 -21.35 -24.62
C SER A 15 -0.60 -21.31 -23.17
N GLN A 16 -0.05 -22.42 -22.68
CA GLN A 16 0.53 -22.48 -21.32
C GLN A 16 1.62 -21.43 -21.11
N ALA A 17 2.54 -21.27 -22.08
CA ALA A 17 3.60 -20.27 -22.02
C ALA A 17 3.04 -18.84 -21.92
N THR A 18 1.91 -18.57 -22.57
CA THR A 18 1.22 -17.28 -22.46
C THR A 18 0.62 -17.09 -21.08
N LEU A 19 -0.03 -18.12 -20.51
CA LEU A 19 -0.60 -18.08 -19.16
C LEU A 19 0.47 -17.86 -18.09
N GLU A 20 1.60 -18.56 -18.20
CA GLU A 20 2.75 -18.37 -17.32
C GLU A 20 3.28 -16.94 -17.39
N ASN A 21 3.44 -16.40 -18.60
CA ASN A 21 3.83 -15.01 -18.81
C ASN A 21 2.82 -14.00 -18.23
N MET A 22 1.51 -14.23 -18.41
CA MET A 22 0.47 -13.41 -17.80
C MET A 22 0.56 -13.44 -16.28
N THR A 23 0.89 -14.60 -15.71
CA THR A 23 1.03 -14.77 -14.26
C THR A 23 2.30 -14.07 -13.75
N SER A 24 3.44 -14.23 -14.43
CA SER A 24 4.71 -13.59 -14.06
C SER A 24 4.69 -12.07 -14.22
N MET A 25 3.91 -11.55 -15.16
CA MET A 25 3.69 -10.12 -15.33
C MET A 25 2.59 -9.56 -14.41
N HIS A 26 2.08 -10.36 -13.47
CA HIS A 26 1.01 -9.98 -12.56
C HIS A 26 -0.27 -9.48 -13.26
N MET A 27 -0.53 -9.93 -14.50
CA MET A 27 -1.71 -9.53 -15.28
C MET A 27 -3.03 -10.13 -14.76
N LEU A 28 -2.94 -11.08 -13.84
CA LEU A 28 -4.06 -11.77 -13.18
C LEU A 28 -4.18 -11.37 -11.71
N ASP A 29 -3.64 -10.21 -11.34
CA ASP A 29 -3.66 -9.66 -9.99
C ASP A 29 -4.38 -8.30 -9.97
N ASP A 30 -4.86 -7.89 -8.80
CA ASP A 30 -5.57 -6.62 -8.57
C ASP A 30 -4.70 -5.40 -8.86
N SER A 31 -3.36 -5.58 -8.88
CA SER A 31 -2.38 -4.56 -9.25
C SER A 31 -2.40 -4.20 -10.75
N TRP A 32 -2.95 -5.06 -11.60
CA TRP A 32 -3.02 -4.85 -13.04
C TRP A 32 -4.24 -4.00 -13.44
N THR A 33 -4.03 -2.69 -13.49
CA THR A 33 -5.07 -1.69 -13.83
C THR A 33 -5.17 -1.36 -15.32
N VAL A 34 -4.37 -2.00 -16.17
CA VAL A 34 -4.33 -1.72 -17.61
C VAL A 34 -5.53 -2.36 -18.28
N GLY A 35 -6.64 -1.60 -18.31
CA GLY A 35 -7.92 -1.83 -18.97
C GLY A 35 -7.97 -3.05 -19.87
N THR A 36 -8.07 -4.24 -19.28
CA THR A 36 -8.35 -5.43 -20.04
C THR A 36 -9.81 -5.33 -20.49
N LYS A 37 -10.05 -5.51 -21.80
CA LYS A 37 -11.41 -5.69 -22.33
C LYS A 37 -12.15 -6.86 -21.64
N TYR A 38 -11.39 -7.75 -21.01
CA TYR A 38 -11.84 -8.85 -20.18
C TYR A 38 -12.05 -8.35 -18.75
N GLY A 39 -13.30 -8.31 -18.29
CA GLY A 39 -13.62 -7.94 -16.92
C GLY A 39 -13.09 -8.96 -15.92
N SER A 40 -12.70 -8.52 -14.74
CA SER A 40 -12.62 -9.39 -13.57
C SER A 40 -14.04 -9.66 -13.07
N PHE A 41 -14.24 -10.87 -12.56
CA PHE A 41 -15.53 -11.33 -12.06
C PHE A 41 -15.37 -11.77 -10.61
N ASP A 42 -16.18 -11.19 -9.72
CA ASP A 42 -16.20 -11.61 -8.32
C ASP A 42 -17.06 -12.87 -8.21
N LEU A 43 -16.47 -13.96 -7.71
CA LEU A 43 -17.18 -15.23 -7.59
C LEU A 43 -17.90 -15.32 -6.24
N GLN A 44 -19.18 -15.67 -6.28
CA GLN A 44 -19.87 -16.27 -5.14
C GLN A 44 -19.66 -17.78 -5.20
N TYR A 45 -19.11 -18.35 -4.14
CA TYR A 45 -18.74 -19.74 -4.12
C TYR A 45 -18.96 -20.38 -2.75
N GLU A 46 -19.09 -21.68 -2.76
CA GLU A 46 -19.07 -22.54 -1.59
C GLU A 46 -17.85 -23.43 -1.70
N HIS A 47 -17.09 -23.55 -0.62
CA HIS A 47 -16.10 -24.60 -0.52
C HIS A 47 -16.35 -25.48 0.69
N ALA A 48 -16.08 -26.77 0.54
CA ALA A 48 -16.20 -27.73 1.62
C ALA A 48 -14.96 -28.60 1.71
N VAL A 49 -14.45 -28.77 2.92
CA VAL A 49 -13.42 -29.75 3.23
C VAL A 49 -14.13 -30.98 3.78
N VAL A 50 -14.07 -32.07 3.03
CA VAL A 50 -14.69 -33.35 3.33
C VAL A 50 -13.60 -34.34 3.70
N ALA A 51 -13.62 -34.81 4.94
CA ALA A 51 -12.66 -35.83 5.37
C ALA A 51 -12.96 -37.17 4.68
N THR A 52 -11.93 -37.94 4.38
CA THR A 52 -12.08 -39.31 3.89
C THR A 52 -11.90 -40.33 5.02
N HIS A 53 -12.22 -41.60 4.75
CA HIS A 53 -11.95 -42.69 5.68
C HIS A 53 -10.45 -42.89 5.95
N VAL A 54 -9.58 -42.43 5.05
CA VAL A 54 -8.13 -42.55 5.17
C VAL A 54 -7.59 -41.30 5.85
N ARG A 55 -6.87 -41.50 6.96
CA ARG A 55 -6.24 -40.39 7.69
C ARG A 55 -5.24 -39.66 6.79
N GLY A 56 -5.27 -38.32 6.84
CA GLY A 56 -4.40 -37.47 6.03
C GLY A 56 -4.89 -37.29 4.59
N ARG A 57 -6.06 -37.81 4.22
CA ARG A 57 -6.67 -37.55 2.91
C ARG A 57 -7.99 -36.82 3.05
N ASN A 58 -8.12 -35.70 2.37
CA ASN A 58 -9.30 -34.84 2.42
C ASN A 58 -9.70 -34.40 1.01
N TRP A 59 -10.99 -34.44 0.71
CA TRP A 59 -11.55 -33.80 -0.47
C TRP A 59 -11.78 -32.32 -0.19
N VAL A 60 -11.25 -31.45 -1.04
CA VAL A 60 -11.62 -30.03 -1.11
C VAL A 60 -12.56 -29.87 -2.28
N GLN A 61 -13.79 -29.51 -1.96
CA GLN A 61 -14.87 -29.29 -2.90
C GLN A 61 -15.03 -27.80 -3.12
N PHE A 62 -15.08 -27.36 -4.37
CA PHE A 62 -15.26 -25.97 -4.76
C PHE A 62 -16.41 -25.84 -5.76
N ASP A 63 -17.47 -25.17 -5.34
CA ASP A 63 -18.68 -24.95 -6.13
C ASP A 63 -18.90 -23.46 -6.34
N VAL A 64 -18.98 -23.04 -7.61
CA VAL A 64 -19.26 -21.65 -7.97
C VAL A 64 -20.78 -21.50 -8.06
N LEU A 65 -21.34 -20.73 -7.14
CA LEU A 65 -22.77 -20.50 -7.02
C LEU A 65 -23.24 -19.32 -7.86
N GLY A 66 -22.38 -18.35 -8.12
CA GLY A 66 -22.74 -17.17 -8.89
C GLY A 66 -21.56 -16.30 -9.26
N ILE A 67 -21.80 -15.40 -10.21
CA ILE A 67 -20.85 -14.41 -10.71
C ILE A 67 -21.46 -13.03 -10.49
N HIS A 68 -20.68 -12.16 -9.86
CA HIS A 68 -21.04 -10.78 -9.58
C HIS A 68 -20.15 -9.84 -10.40
N MET A 69 -20.77 -9.00 -11.23
CA MET A 69 -20.10 -7.95 -12.00
C MET A 69 -20.36 -6.60 -11.34
N MET A 70 -19.50 -6.20 -10.42
CA MET A 70 -19.62 -4.91 -9.71
C MET A 70 -19.14 -3.73 -10.56
N HIS A 71 -18.13 -3.94 -11.40
CA HIS A 71 -17.43 -2.88 -12.13
C HIS A 71 -17.55 -3.08 -13.65
N GLY A 72 -17.95 -2.04 -14.39
CA GLY A 72 -18.04 -2.07 -15.86
C GLY A 72 -19.40 -1.61 -16.41
N HIS A 73 -19.54 -1.61 -17.75
CA HIS A 73 -20.77 -1.16 -18.43
C HIS A 73 -21.96 -2.12 -18.29
N ASN A 74 -21.71 -3.40 -18.00
CA ASN A 74 -22.75 -4.42 -17.83
C ASN A 74 -22.72 -4.95 -16.39
N GLN A 75 -23.15 -4.13 -15.44
CA GLN A 75 -23.33 -4.58 -14.06
C GLN A 75 -24.45 -5.62 -14.00
N GLY A 76 -24.22 -6.70 -13.27
CA GLY A 76 -25.16 -7.82 -13.23
C GLY A 76 -24.79 -8.85 -12.19
N LYS A 77 -25.80 -9.63 -11.78
CA LYS A 77 -25.65 -10.80 -10.89
C LYS A 77 -26.17 -12.01 -11.64
N TYR A 78 -25.33 -13.03 -11.76
CA TYR A 78 -25.66 -14.24 -12.50
C TYR A 78 -25.53 -15.44 -11.56
N PHE A 79 -26.65 -16.06 -11.23
CA PHE A 79 -26.65 -17.27 -10.40
C PHE A 79 -26.44 -18.51 -11.26
N LEU A 80 -25.53 -19.38 -10.83
CA LEU A 80 -25.13 -20.62 -11.49
C LEU A 80 -25.80 -21.81 -10.76
N ASP A 81 -27.13 -21.84 -10.77
CA ASP A 81 -27.92 -22.91 -10.13
C ASP A 81 -28.68 -23.78 -11.14
N LYS A 82 -28.13 -23.91 -12.34
CA LYS A 82 -28.74 -24.73 -13.38
C LYS A 82 -28.43 -26.21 -13.14
N GLN A 83 -29.36 -27.08 -13.54
CA GLN A 83 -29.11 -28.51 -13.56
C GLN A 83 -27.95 -28.84 -14.50
N GLY A 84 -27.09 -29.78 -14.10
CA GLY A 84 -25.85 -30.10 -14.80
C GLY A 84 -24.68 -29.15 -14.49
N GLN A 85 -24.85 -28.20 -13.57
CA GLN A 85 -23.73 -27.38 -13.09
C GLN A 85 -22.64 -28.28 -12.48
N ARG A 86 -21.42 -28.07 -12.95
CA ARG A 86 -20.23 -28.80 -12.50
C ARG A 86 -19.52 -28.03 -11.40
N MET A 87 -18.87 -28.77 -10.53
CA MET A 87 -18.03 -28.30 -9.44
C MET A 87 -16.66 -28.98 -9.52
N VAL A 88 -15.66 -28.37 -8.90
CA VAL A 88 -14.29 -28.92 -8.85
C VAL A 88 -14.09 -29.64 -7.52
N GLN A 89 -13.44 -30.79 -7.55
CA GLN A 89 -13.04 -31.54 -6.36
C GLN A 89 -11.57 -31.87 -6.44
N VAL A 90 -10.86 -31.62 -5.36
CA VAL A 90 -9.42 -31.82 -5.26
C VAL A 90 -9.17 -32.78 -4.10
N LEU A 91 -8.56 -33.93 -4.37
CA LEU A 91 -8.10 -34.82 -3.32
C LEU A 91 -6.75 -34.32 -2.84
N LEU A 92 -6.69 -33.92 -1.58
CA LEU A 92 -5.46 -33.54 -0.90
C LEU A 92 -4.96 -34.70 -0.04
N ARG A 93 -3.65 -34.93 -0.11
CA ARG A 93 -2.92 -35.85 0.75
C ARG A 93 -1.91 -35.07 1.58
N GLU A 94 -2.01 -35.22 2.89
CA GLU A 94 -1.04 -34.73 3.86
C GLU A 94 0.04 -35.79 4.09
N GLU A 95 1.30 -35.40 3.93
CA GLU A 95 2.43 -36.25 4.21
C GLU A 95 2.70 -36.31 5.73
N PRO A 96 2.80 -37.50 6.34
CA PRO A 96 2.81 -37.66 7.79
C PRO A 96 4.01 -37.02 8.48
N ASP A 97 5.17 -36.96 7.82
CA ASP A 97 6.42 -36.50 8.42
C ASP A 97 6.64 -34.99 8.24
N SER A 98 6.23 -34.43 7.10
CA SER A 98 6.48 -33.03 6.72
C SER A 98 5.27 -32.12 6.90
N ARG A 99 4.05 -32.68 7.07
CA ARG A 99 2.76 -31.99 6.94
C ARG A 99 2.59 -31.25 5.61
N ALA A 100 3.38 -31.60 4.59
CA ALA A 100 3.20 -31.06 3.26
C ALA A 100 1.88 -31.55 2.67
N LEU A 101 1.15 -30.66 2.02
CA LEU A 101 -0.08 -30.97 1.32
C LEU A 101 0.21 -31.16 -0.17
N HIS A 102 -0.16 -32.31 -0.70
CA HIS A 102 -0.03 -32.64 -2.10
C HIS A 102 -1.41 -32.83 -2.73
N ILE A 103 -1.56 -32.34 -3.96
CA ILE A 103 -2.74 -32.62 -4.78
C ILE A 103 -2.54 -34.02 -5.37
N GLU A 104 -3.37 -34.97 -4.93
CA GLU A 104 -3.37 -36.35 -5.46
C GLU A 104 -4.25 -36.45 -6.70
N GLU A 105 -5.38 -35.76 -6.72
CA GLU A 105 -6.35 -35.84 -7.81
C GLU A 105 -7.14 -34.53 -7.96
N VAL A 106 -7.51 -34.17 -9.19
CA VAL A 106 -8.44 -33.08 -9.51
C VAL A 106 -9.54 -33.63 -10.41
N GLN A 107 -10.79 -33.47 -9.99
CA GLN A 107 -11.97 -33.92 -10.72
C GLN A 107 -12.93 -32.75 -10.96
N VAL A 108 -13.61 -32.79 -12.11
CA VAL A 108 -14.74 -31.91 -12.39
C VAL A 108 -15.98 -32.78 -12.44
N VAL A 109 -16.86 -32.64 -11.45
CA VAL A 109 -18.03 -33.51 -11.26
C VAL A 109 -19.30 -32.68 -11.19
N GLU A 110 -20.43 -33.30 -11.51
CA GLU A 110 -21.74 -32.68 -11.25
C GLU A 110 -22.02 -32.63 -9.75
N ARG A 111 -22.80 -31.66 -9.29
CA ARG A 111 -23.12 -31.46 -7.86
C ARG A 111 -23.70 -32.70 -7.18
N GLU A 112 -24.45 -33.52 -7.91
CA GLU A 112 -25.03 -34.77 -7.42
C GLU A 112 -23.99 -35.88 -7.23
N GLY A 113 -22.94 -35.86 -8.06
CA GLY A 113 -21.82 -36.80 -8.03
C GLY A 113 -20.74 -36.46 -7.01
N LYS A 114 -20.97 -35.47 -6.13
CA LYS A 114 -19.94 -35.02 -5.19
C LYS A 114 -19.57 -36.07 -4.15
N ALA A 115 -18.29 -36.11 -3.77
CA ALA A 115 -17.83 -36.96 -2.67
C ALA A 115 -18.66 -36.67 -1.39
N LYS A 116 -19.24 -37.72 -0.81
CA LYS A 116 -20.12 -37.57 0.35
C LYS A 116 -19.29 -37.65 1.64
N PRO A 117 -19.56 -36.78 2.63
CA PRO A 117 -18.88 -36.88 3.91
C PRO A 117 -19.31 -38.14 4.66
N PHE A 118 -18.36 -38.81 5.29
CA PHE A 118 -18.68 -39.92 6.18
C PHE A 118 -19.18 -39.40 7.54
N LYS A 119 -19.91 -40.25 8.24
CA LYS A 119 -20.43 -39.96 9.59
C LYS A 119 -19.39 -40.34 10.63
N MET A 120 -18.99 -39.39 11.47
CA MET A 120 -18.09 -39.62 12.59
C MET A 120 -18.77 -40.46 13.68
N GLN A 121 -17.98 -41.01 14.61
CA GLN A 121 -18.51 -41.75 15.77
C GLN A 121 -19.48 -40.90 16.62
N CYS A 122 -19.28 -39.58 16.67
CA CYS A 122 -20.18 -38.65 17.36
C CYS A 122 -21.50 -38.37 16.59
N GLY A 123 -21.73 -39.05 15.46
CA GLY A 123 -22.94 -38.92 14.64
C GLY A 123 -22.98 -37.70 13.73
N LYS A 124 -21.99 -36.80 13.79
CA LYS A 124 -21.88 -35.64 12.89
C LYS A 124 -21.16 -36.01 11.59
N TYR A 125 -21.46 -35.31 10.50
CA TYR A 125 -20.72 -35.47 9.24
C TYR A 125 -19.33 -34.82 9.34
N ALA A 126 -18.31 -35.50 8.80
CA ALA A 126 -16.94 -35.00 8.76
C ALA A 126 -16.74 -34.01 7.60
N ILE A 127 -17.45 -32.88 7.66
CA ILE A 127 -17.44 -31.81 6.66
C ILE A 127 -17.33 -30.45 7.32
N VAL A 128 -16.47 -29.60 6.78
CA VAL A 128 -16.42 -28.18 7.10
C VAL A 128 -16.79 -27.43 5.84
N LYS A 129 -17.92 -26.74 5.86
CA LYS A 129 -18.45 -25.98 4.73
C LYS A 129 -18.33 -24.49 5.01
N THR A 130 -17.87 -23.74 4.01
CA THR A 130 -17.75 -22.29 4.06
C THR A 130 -18.32 -21.68 2.79
N GLU A 131 -19.22 -20.72 2.96
CA GLU A 131 -19.85 -19.98 1.87
C GLU A 131 -19.27 -18.56 1.83
N TYR A 132 -19.02 -18.08 0.61
CA TYR A 132 -18.54 -16.74 0.36
C TYR A 132 -19.43 -16.06 -0.68
N ASN A 133 -19.91 -14.87 -0.34
CA ASN A 133 -20.68 -14.01 -1.21
C ASN A 133 -20.04 -12.62 -1.21
N PRO A 134 -19.39 -12.16 -2.30
CA PRO A 134 -18.62 -10.92 -2.30
C PRO A 134 -19.45 -9.69 -1.89
N LEU A 135 -20.77 -9.73 -2.10
CA LEU A 135 -21.69 -8.67 -1.68
C LEU A 135 -21.87 -8.53 -0.16
N GLU A 136 -21.60 -9.58 0.59
CA GLU A 136 -21.71 -9.60 2.05
C GLU A 136 -20.39 -9.26 2.74
N TRP A 137 -19.31 -9.08 1.99
CA TRP A 137 -17.97 -8.88 2.52
C TRP A 137 -17.41 -7.54 2.04
N ASP A 138 -16.80 -6.81 2.95
CA ASP A 138 -15.96 -5.65 2.63
C ASP A 138 -14.54 -5.86 3.14
N PHE A 139 -13.68 -4.85 2.92
CA PHE A 139 -12.30 -4.84 3.38
C PHE A 139 -12.16 -5.12 4.90
N TYR A 140 -13.18 -4.79 5.70
CA TYR A 140 -13.15 -4.92 7.15
C TYR A 140 -13.78 -6.24 7.64
N GLY A 141 -14.53 -6.93 6.80
CA GLY A 141 -15.06 -8.27 7.03
C GLY A 141 -16.49 -8.42 6.54
N LYS A 142 -17.19 -9.42 7.10
CA LYS A 142 -18.59 -9.65 6.74
C LYS A 142 -19.47 -8.52 7.28
N LEU A 143 -20.31 -7.95 6.42
CA LEU A 143 -21.31 -6.95 6.78
C LEU A 143 -22.19 -7.45 7.92
N GLY A 144 -22.43 -6.60 8.92
CA GLY A 144 -23.25 -6.92 10.09
C GLY A 144 -22.56 -7.75 11.19
N THR A 145 -21.26 -8.06 11.07
CA THR A 145 -20.53 -8.76 12.13
C THR A 145 -19.84 -7.82 13.12
N VAL A 146 -19.73 -8.23 14.39
CA VAL A 146 -19.06 -7.46 15.45
C VAL A 146 -17.56 -7.32 15.17
N SER A 147 -16.94 -8.34 14.56
CA SER A 147 -15.54 -8.31 14.15
C SER A 147 -15.26 -7.18 13.14
N ARG A 148 -16.17 -6.93 12.20
CA ARG A 148 -16.08 -5.82 11.25
C ARG A 148 -16.06 -4.47 11.97
N VAL A 149 -16.91 -4.28 12.97
CA VAL A 149 -16.95 -3.02 13.76
C VAL A 149 -15.63 -2.78 14.48
N TRP A 150 -15.05 -3.83 15.08
CA TRP A 150 -13.74 -3.73 15.71
C TRP A 150 -12.61 -3.41 14.72
N HIS A 151 -12.60 -4.04 13.55
CA HIS A 151 -11.61 -3.71 12.52
C HIS A 151 -11.75 -2.27 12.01
N LEU A 152 -12.97 -1.79 11.79
CA LEU A 152 -13.24 -0.40 11.41
C LEU A 152 -12.71 0.57 12.48
N LEU A 153 -12.98 0.29 13.75
CA LEU A 153 -12.50 1.12 14.86
C LEU A 153 -10.97 1.09 14.96
N ALA A 154 -10.35 -0.08 14.86
CA ALA A 154 -8.91 -0.23 14.92
C ALA A 154 -8.21 0.51 13.76
N TRP A 155 -8.76 0.42 12.54
CA TRP A 155 -8.25 1.13 11.37
C TRP A 155 -8.35 2.65 11.55
N LYS A 156 -9.52 3.16 11.95
CA LYS A 156 -9.69 4.60 12.21
C LYS A 156 -8.82 5.11 13.35
N LEU A 157 -8.63 4.31 14.39
CA LEU A 157 -7.73 4.66 15.50
C LEU A 157 -6.29 4.69 15.03
N HIS A 158 -5.86 3.74 14.18
CA HIS A 158 -4.53 3.73 13.59
C HIS A 158 -4.29 4.97 12.73
N GLU A 159 -5.21 5.32 11.83
CA GLU A 159 -5.13 6.54 11.02
C GLU A 159 -5.03 7.79 11.90
N TYR A 160 -5.85 7.88 12.96
CA TYR A 160 -5.84 8.99 13.90
C TYR A 160 -4.52 9.09 14.69
N ILE A 161 -4.00 7.97 15.19
CA ILE A 161 -2.70 7.91 15.88
C ILE A 161 -1.58 8.31 14.94
N MET A 162 -1.58 7.84 13.69
CA MET A 162 -0.58 8.22 12.70
C MET A 162 -0.66 9.72 12.40
N GLN A 163 -1.85 10.27 12.21
CA GLN A 163 -2.05 11.70 11.94
C GLN A 163 -1.59 12.58 13.10
N ILE A 164 -1.94 12.23 14.34
CA ILE A 164 -1.45 12.94 15.54
C ILE A 164 0.06 12.73 15.71
N GLY A 165 0.56 11.52 15.46
CA GLY A 165 1.98 11.20 15.52
C GLY A 165 2.77 12.11 14.60
N PHE A 166 2.38 12.22 13.33
CA PHE A 166 3.00 13.13 12.37
C PHE A 166 2.89 14.60 12.82
N ALA A 167 1.72 15.04 13.30
CA ALA A 167 1.56 16.40 13.80
C ALA A 167 2.48 16.71 15.00
N SER A 168 2.62 15.76 15.93
CA SER A 168 3.49 15.92 17.11
C SER A 168 4.97 16.00 16.73
N ILE A 169 5.41 15.21 15.75
CA ILE A 169 6.78 15.26 15.21
C ILE A 169 7.05 16.62 14.57
N LEU A 170 6.10 17.16 13.81
CA LEU A 170 6.23 18.50 13.21
C LEU A 170 6.32 19.60 14.26
N VAL A 171 5.50 19.53 15.33
CA VAL A 171 5.53 20.50 16.43
C VAL A 171 6.87 20.44 17.16
N VAL A 172 7.35 19.25 17.55
CA VAL A 172 8.64 19.08 18.23
C VAL A 172 9.79 19.52 17.33
N GLY A 173 9.75 19.17 16.04
CA GLY A 173 10.73 19.60 15.04
C GLY A 173 10.78 21.11 14.88
N PHE A 174 9.61 21.76 14.83
CA PHE A 174 9.50 23.22 14.75
C PHE A 174 10.05 23.91 15.99
N ILE A 175 9.73 23.39 17.19
CA ILE A 175 10.28 23.90 18.46
C ILE A 175 11.81 23.78 18.45
N ARG A 176 12.35 22.60 18.10
CA ARG A 176 13.81 22.40 18.01
C ARG A 176 14.47 23.32 16.99
N TRP A 177 13.85 23.52 15.84
CA TRP A 177 14.34 24.44 14.82
C TRP A 177 14.38 25.88 15.31
N ARG A 178 13.34 26.33 16.05
CA ARG A 178 13.31 27.67 16.67
C ARG A 178 14.42 27.84 17.71
N PHE A 179 14.66 26.85 18.56
CA PHE A 179 15.77 26.90 19.53
C PHE A 179 17.14 26.90 18.85
N TYR A 180 17.33 26.07 17.82
CA TYR A 180 18.57 26.04 17.05
C TYR A 180 18.84 27.37 16.32
N GLN A 181 17.79 28.00 15.77
CA GLN A 181 17.89 29.33 15.17
C GLN A 181 18.20 30.42 16.20
N ALA A 182 17.62 30.34 17.40
CA ALA A 182 17.92 31.27 18.49
C ALA A 182 19.39 31.14 18.93
N GLN A 183 19.88 29.92 19.17
CA GLN A 183 21.28 29.67 19.50
C GLN A 183 22.24 30.13 18.41
N LYS A 184 21.90 29.95 17.13
CA LYS A 184 22.70 30.47 16.02
C LYS A 184 22.78 31.99 16.03
N ARG A 185 21.71 32.69 16.42
CA ARG A 185 21.71 34.15 16.53
C ARG A 185 22.56 34.64 17.70
N GLU A 186 22.50 33.96 18.84
CA GLU A 186 23.37 34.26 19.99
C GLU A 186 24.84 34.03 19.65
N LEU A 187 25.19 32.87 19.08
CA LEU A 187 26.56 32.59 18.62
C LEU A 187 27.07 33.56 17.54
N ALA A 188 26.19 34.02 16.64
CA ALA A 188 26.56 35.02 15.64
C ALA A 188 26.73 36.41 16.27
N ALA A 189 25.94 36.75 17.29
CA ALA A 189 26.07 38.00 18.04
C ALA A 189 27.35 37.99 18.89
N ASP A 190 27.69 36.88 19.55
CA ASP A 190 28.93 36.73 20.31
C ASP A 190 30.15 36.83 19.39
N ARG A 191 30.13 36.20 18.20
CA ARG A 191 31.20 36.35 17.21
C ARG A 191 31.31 37.77 16.65
N ALA A 192 30.19 38.45 16.44
CA ALA A 192 30.20 39.84 16.00
C ALA A 192 30.77 40.75 17.10
N TRP A 193 30.44 40.47 18.37
CA TRP A 193 30.99 41.16 19.53
C TRP A 193 32.49 40.90 19.71
N GLU A 194 32.96 39.66 19.53
CA GLU A 194 34.39 39.31 19.52
C GLU A 194 35.12 40.01 18.35
N ALA A 195 34.53 40.05 17.16
CA ALA A 195 35.10 40.76 16.02
C ALA A 195 35.18 42.27 16.24
N ASP A 196 34.17 42.88 16.89
CA ASP A 196 34.20 44.29 17.28
C ASP A 196 35.24 44.56 18.39
N LEU A 197 35.43 43.63 19.33
CA LEU A 197 36.49 43.70 20.34
C LEU A 197 37.89 43.60 19.73
N GLU A 198 38.10 42.70 18.77
CA GLU A 198 39.37 42.58 18.04
C GLU A 198 39.63 43.83 17.18
N ALA A 199 38.60 44.38 16.53
CA ALA A 199 38.71 45.62 15.79
C ALA A 199 39.03 46.81 16.71
N ALA A 200 38.42 46.89 17.90
CA ALA A 200 38.70 47.94 18.88
C ALA A 200 40.11 47.80 19.50
N ALA A 201 40.61 46.58 19.67
CA ALA A 201 41.98 46.34 20.13
C ALA A 201 43.03 46.81 19.11
N LEU A 202 42.76 46.64 17.81
CA LEU A 202 43.64 47.12 16.73
C LEU A 202 43.70 48.65 16.63
N VAL A 203 42.72 49.38 17.17
CA VAL A 203 42.73 50.86 17.19
C VAL A 203 43.67 51.40 18.28
N TYR A 204 43.96 50.64 19.34
CA TYR A 204 44.86 51.07 20.42
C TYR A 204 46.36 50.93 20.08
N ASP A 205 46.72 50.14 19.07
CA ASP A 205 48.12 49.98 18.63
C ASP A 205 48.55 51.01 17.56
N TYR A 206 47.68 51.96 17.20
CA TYR A 206 47.97 53.08 16.31
C TYR A 206 48.13 54.41 17.08
N GLU A 207 49.03 54.43 18.07
CA GLU A 207 49.60 55.69 18.62
C GLU A 207 50.93 56.07 17.96
N ASP A 208 51.22 55.55 16.75
CA ASP A 208 52.34 56.06 15.95
C ASP A 208 51.79 57.06 14.93
N SER A 209 52.01 58.34 15.23
CA SER A 209 51.54 59.47 14.43
C SER A 209 52.18 59.41 13.03
N PRO A 210 51.41 59.48 11.93
CA PRO A 210 52.02 59.47 10.60
C PRO A 210 52.89 60.72 10.41
N PRO A 211 54.06 60.62 9.74
CA PRO A 211 54.95 61.75 9.56
C PRO A 211 54.28 62.86 8.73
N ASP A 212 54.46 64.11 9.16
CA ASP A 212 53.98 65.31 8.46
C ASP A 212 54.49 65.31 7.01
N TYR A 213 53.56 65.32 6.06
CA TYR A 213 53.86 65.63 4.66
C TYR A 213 53.60 67.13 4.46
N ASP A 214 54.67 67.88 4.19
CA ASP A 214 54.57 69.27 3.74
C ASP A 214 53.88 69.33 2.37
N GLU A 215 52.64 69.82 2.34
CA GLU A 215 51.90 70.11 1.11
C GLU A 215 52.45 71.37 0.43
N ALA A 216 53.25 71.17 -0.60
CA ALA A 216 53.64 72.20 -1.54
C ALA A 216 52.56 72.40 -2.62
N THR A 217 52.02 73.62 -2.64
CA THR A 217 51.62 74.39 -3.83
C THR A 217 50.27 74.06 -4.49
N GLN A 218 49.26 74.84 -4.05
CA GLN A 218 48.10 75.27 -4.84
C GLN A 218 48.56 75.88 -6.18
N HIS A 219 47.98 75.41 -7.28
CA HIS A 219 47.92 76.19 -8.52
C HIS A 219 46.52 76.05 -9.12
N ASP A 220 45.74 77.10 -8.93
CA ASP A 220 44.51 77.38 -9.65
C ASP A 220 44.83 77.77 -11.12
N ALA A 221 44.01 77.29 -12.04
CA ALA A 221 43.65 77.94 -13.32
C ALA A 221 42.37 77.25 -13.84
N GLU A 222 41.20 77.86 -13.67
CA GLU A 222 40.55 78.78 -14.65
C GLU A 222 39.75 77.98 -15.72
N LYS A 223 38.41 77.87 -15.58
CA LYS A 223 37.37 78.69 -16.26
C LYS A 223 37.49 78.68 -17.79
N ASP A 224 36.47 78.53 -18.62
CA ASP A 224 35.00 78.63 -18.48
C ASP A 224 34.37 78.05 -19.79
N ASP A 225 33.04 77.87 -19.75
CA ASP A 225 32.05 77.91 -20.85
C ASP A 225 31.71 76.65 -21.70
N GLU A 226 30.63 75.96 -21.27
CA GLU A 226 29.29 75.80 -21.91
C GLU A 226 29.10 75.65 -23.46
N PRO A 227 27.91 75.25 -23.98
CA PRO A 227 26.85 74.36 -23.44
C PRO A 227 26.26 73.34 -24.48
N GLU A 228 25.56 72.35 -23.94
CA GLU A 228 24.22 71.84 -24.32
C GLU A 228 23.75 71.82 -25.81
N ASN A 229 23.50 70.63 -26.38
CA ASN A 229 22.16 70.20 -26.86
C ASN A 229 22.12 68.82 -27.57
N ARG A 230 21.00 68.11 -27.31
CA ARG A 230 20.22 67.18 -28.18
C ARG A 230 20.94 65.92 -28.70
N THR A 231 20.41 64.71 -28.57
CA THR A 231 19.01 64.24 -28.71
C THR A 231 18.87 62.88 -28.05
#